data_AF-A0A7M7SV43-F1
#
_entry.id   AF-A0A7M7SV43-F1
#
_cell.length_a   1.000
_cell.length_b   1.000
_cell.length_c   1.000
_cell.angle_alpha   90.00
_cell.angle_beta   90.00
_cell.angle_gamma   90.00
#
_symmetry.space_group_name_H-M   'P 1'
#
loop_
_entity.id
_entity.type
_entity.pdbx_description
1 polymer ?
#
loop_
_entity_poly.entity_id
_entity_poly.type
_entity_poly.pdbx_seq_one_letter_code
_entity_poly.pdbx_strand_id
1 'polypeptide(L)'
;MVLEYMGTCFQFLDVSRNCDDGAEECNGRGGFLAEILDESTNALLVDRALYLRDLGVNTAWWIGGYDENSGRSWYWSDKTRLNYEEWNDHQPNNVNQDQDCVEMRSEFQYRWNDQSCSDQIRTLCQIGIPACGDPGEPLHGSRLPDDRTTYSVSATLHFTCQEGYTLSGENVLRCMNNGAWNHQRPSCEAVECEGSPPQVVNASTLILGSDYQDIAVYTCQDGYIPDQEPISFCQHTGNWSIPNFTCSDNPKGNTSPNGGE
;
A
#
# COMPACT_ATOMS: atom_id res chain seq x y z
N MET A 1 17.45 22.53 15.82
CA MET A 1 16.58 23.02 16.93
C MET A 1 15.35 22.13 16.96
N VAL A 2 14.89 21.69 18.14
CA VAL A 2 13.79 20.73 18.26
C VAL A 2 12.47 21.47 18.54
N LEU A 3 11.40 21.05 17.87
CA LEU A 3 10.03 21.52 18.04
C LEU A 3 9.18 20.32 18.46
N GLU A 4 8.40 20.44 19.54
CA GLU A 4 7.57 19.35 20.04
C GLU A 4 6.08 19.68 19.80
N TYR A 5 5.34 18.75 19.20
CA TYR A 5 3.91 18.87 18.94
C TYR A 5 3.24 17.50 19.08
N MET A 6 2.20 17.41 19.93
CA MET A 6 1.41 16.17 20.16
C MET A 6 2.26 14.90 20.44
N GLY A 7 3.40 15.04 21.12
CA GLY A 7 4.29 13.92 21.45
C GLY A 7 5.29 13.54 20.35
N THR A 8 5.26 14.24 19.21
CA THR A 8 6.21 14.11 18.11
C THR A 8 7.22 15.26 18.19
N CYS A 9 8.52 14.94 18.02
CA CYS A 9 9.55 15.97 17.94
C CYS A 9 9.97 16.16 16.48
N PHE A 10 10.06 17.40 16.01
CA PHE A 10 10.61 17.74 14.70
C PHE A 10 11.93 18.47 14.87
N GLN A 11 12.93 18.10 14.06
CA GLN A 11 14.25 18.70 14.11
C GLN A 11 14.69 19.15 12.72
N PHE A 12 14.82 20.47 12.58
CA PHE A 12 15.47 21.12 11.45
C PHE A 12 16.99 20.98 11.61
N LEU A 13 17.63 20.21 10.72
CA LEU A 13 19.07 19.95 10.72
C LEU A 13 19.84 20.99 9.87
N ASP A 14 20.87 21.57 10.47
CA ASP A 14 21.74 22.57 9.82
C ASP A 14 22.84 21.91 8.99
N VAL A 15 22.48 20.89 8.20
CA VAL A 15 23.39 20.13 7.34
C VAL A 15 22.67 19.83 6.04
N SER A 16 23.29 20.18 4.90
CA SER A 16 22.78 19.84 3.57
C SER A 16 23.23 18.44 3.15
N ARG A 17 22.30 17.64 2.64
CA ARG A 17 22.50 16.26 2.17
C ARG A 17 21.60 16.00 0.95
N ASN A 18 21.91 14.94 0.20
CA ASN A 18 20.92 14.36 -0.71
C ASN A 18 19.75 13.77 0.13
N CYS A 19 18.63 13.44 -0.51
CA CYS A 19 17.45 12.99 0.22
C CYS A 19 17.71 11.68 1.00
N ASP A 20 18.39 10.71 0.38
CA ASP A 20 18.70 9.41 0.98
C ASP A 20 19.61 9.54 2.21
N ASP A 21 20.72 10.26 2.08
CA ASP A 21 21.64 10.60 3.18
C ASP A 21 20.90 11.37 4.30
N GLY A 22 19.96 12.24 3.93
CA GLY A 22 19.10 12.96 4.87
C GLY A 22 18.19 12.01 5.65
N ALA A 23 17.59 11.04 4.97
CA ALA A 23 16.79 9.99 5.59
C ALA A 23 17.63 9.12 6.53
N GLU A 24 18.83 8.71 6.13
CA GLU A 24 19.77 7.98 6.98
C GLU A 24 20.16 8.77 8.25
N GLU A 25 20.35 10.09 8.14
CA GLU A 25 20.65 10.95 9.28
C GLU A 25 19.47 11.02 10.27
N CYS A 26 18.22 11.07 9.78
CA CYS A 26 17.04 10.99 10.64
C CYS A 26 16.90 9.61 11.29
N ASN A 27 17.15 8.53 10.53
CA ASN A 27 17.15 7.15 11.02
C ASN A 27 18.16 6.97 12.16
N GLY A 28 19.39 7.50 12.01
CA GLY A 28 20.43 7.49 13.04
C GLY A 28 20.06 8.26 14.32
N ARG A 29 19.03 9.12 14.26
CA ARG A 29 18.49 9.89 15.39
C ARG A 29 17.23 9.27 16.01
N GLY A 30 16.87 8.05 15.59
CA GLY A 30 15.66 7.36 16.07
C GLY A 30 14.39 7.97 15.50
N GLY A 31 14.42 8.32 14.21
CA GLY A 31 13.35 9.00 13.51
C GLY A 31 13.39 8.71 12.01
N PHE A 32 12.73 9.54 11.22
CA PHE A 32 12.74 9.50 9.75
C PHE A 32 12.56 10.93 9.23
N LEU A 33 12.63 11.15 7.91
CA LEU A 33 12.24 12.43 7.32
C LEU A 33 10.81 12.77 7.71
N ALA A 34 10.49 14.05 7.96
CA ALA A 34 9.17 14.39 8.48
C ALA A 34 8.04 13.97 7.54
N GLU A 35 7.04 13.28 8.09
CA GLU A 35 5.82 12.87 7.38
C GLU A 35 4.66 13.75 7.87
N ILE A 36 4.05 14.49 6.94
CA ILE A 36 3.09 15.53 7.28
C ILE A 36 1.70 15.00 6.98
N LEU A 37 1.00 14.52 8.01
CA LEU A 37 -0.26 13.78 7.86
C LEU A 37 -1.52 14.67 7.92
N ASP A 38 -1.37 15.93 8.35
CA ASP A 38 -2.48 16.85 8.54
C ASP A 38 -2.07 18.33 8.44
N GLU A 39 -3.08 19.18 8.30
CA GLU A 39 -2.95 20.64 8.20
C GLU A 39 -2.28 21.29 9.40
N SER A 40 -2.53 20.77 10.61
CA SER A 40 -2.00 21.37 11.84
C SER A 40 -0.49 21.16 11.95
N THR A 41 -0.02 19.96 11.61
CA THR A 41 1.39 19.61 11.52
C THR A 41 2.08 20.44 10.43
N ASN A 42 1.47 20.56 9.25
CA ASN A 42 2.03 21.37 8.17
C ASN A 42 2.20 22.84 8.56
N ALA A 43 1.14 23.46 9.11
CA ALA A 43 1.15 24.86 9.52
C ALA A 43 2.24 25.13 10.58
N LEU A 44 2.42 24.22 11.53
CA LEU A 44 3.45 24.31 12.56
C LEU A 44 4.87 24.22 11.99
N LEU A 45 5.11 23.33 11.04
CA LEU A 45 6.42 23.20 10.37
C LEU A 45 6.71 24.42 9.48
N VAL A 46 5.69 24.94 8.79
CA VAL A 46 5.79 26.17 7.97
C VAL A 46 6.12 27.38 8.85
N ASP A 47 5.41 27.59 9.97
CA ASP A 47 5.70 28.68 10.92
C ASP A 47 7.16 28.61 11.41
N ARG A 48 7.61 27.41 11.75
CA ARG A 48 8.98 27.18 12.19
C ARG A 48 10.01 27.46 11.08
N ALA A 49 9.72 27.05 9.85
CA ALA A 49 10.59 27.29 8.70
C ALA A 49 10.67 28.78 8.36
N LEU A 50 9.54 29.50 8.42
CA LEU A 50 9.47 30.96 8.27
C LEU A 50 10.29 31.68 9.33
N TYR A 51 10.20 31.25 10.60
CA TYR A 51 11.04 31.77 11.67
C TYR A 51 12.53 31.58 11.38
N LEU A 52 12.94 30.39 10.92
CA LEU A 52 14.33 30.11 10.55
C LEU A 52 14.81 30.96 9.37
N ARG A 53 13.94 31.18 8.37
CA ARG A 53 14.20 32.10 7.24
C ARG A 53 14.53 33.49 7.73
N ASP A 54 13.72 34.01 8.65
CA ASP A 54 13.86 35.38 9.18
C ASP A 54 15.12 35.53 10.05
N LEU A 55 15.69 34.42 10.55
CA LEU A 55 17.01 34.36 11.17
C LEU A 55 18.17 34.20 10.16
N GLY A 56 17.90 34.20 8.86
CA GLY A 56 18.90 34.09 7.80
C GLY A 56 19.12 32.68 7.24
N VAL A 57 18.35 31.69 7.69
CA VAL A 57 18.38 30.32 7.15
C VAL A 57 17.36 30.20 6.01
N ASN A 58 17.61 30.91 4.91
CA ASN A 58 16.73 30.91 3.74
C ASN A 58 17.07 29.76 2.78
N THR A 59 16.38 28.64 2.94
CA THR A 59 16.69 27.36 2.28
C THR A 59 15.46 26.46 2.23
N ALA A 60 15.55 25.36 1.50
CA ALA A 60 14.53 24.31 1.46
C ALA A 60 14.81 23.22 2.51
N TRP A 61 13.81 22.38 2.75
CA TRP A 61 13.87 21.28 3.71
C TRP A 61 13.32 19.99 3.12
N TRP A 62 14.13 18.91 3.11
CA TRP A 62 13.66 17.58 2.76
C TRP A 62 12.60 17.10 3.76
N ILE A 63 11.49 16.56 3.23
CA ILE A 63 10.44 15.84 3.96
C ILE A 63 10.27 14.43 3.37
N GLY A 64 9.53 13.55 4.05
CA GLY A 64 9.54 12.10 3.76
C GLY A 64 8.76 11.64 2.54
N GLY A 65 8.20 12.56 1.75
CA GLY A 65 7.43 12.21 0.57
C GLY A 65 8.35 11.81 -0.59
N TYR A 66 7.98 10.75 -1.31
CA TYR A 66 8.71 10.32 -2.51
C TYR A 66 7.80 9.66 -3.58
N ASP A 67 8.28 9.56 -4.81
CA ASP A 67 7.62 8.90 -5.95
C ASP A 67 8.39 7.64 -6.38
N GLU A 68 7.69 6.53 -6.64
CA GLU A 68 8.30 5.25 -7.09
C GLU A 68 8.42 5.14 -8.62
N ASN A 69 8.51 6.28 -9.33
CA ASN A 69 8.69 6.36 -10.79
C ASN A 69 7.57 5.70 -11.63
N SER A 70 6.50 5.24 -10.98
CA SER A 70 5.44 4.40 -11.57
C SER A 70 4.11 5.15 -11.59
N GLY A 71 4.07 6.28 -12.29
CA GLY A 71 2.82 7.01 -12.53
C GLY A 71 2.50 8.15 -11.57
N ARG A 72 3.51 8.82 -11.00
CA ARG A 72 3.36 10.09 -10.24
C ARG A 72 2.45 9.96 -9.03
N SER A 73 2.55 8.83 -8.33
CA SER A 73 1.87 8.62 -7.06
C SER A 73 2.89 8.80 -5.94
N TRP A 74 2.53 9.61 -4.94
CA TRP A 74 3.42 9.96 -3.85
C TRP A 74 3.16 9.11 -2.62
N TYR A 75 4.24 8.72 -1.95
CA TYR A 75 4.23 7.85 -0.80
C TYR A 75 5.05 8.42 0.35
N TRP A 76 4.67 8.06 1.58
CA TRP A 76 5.51 8.22 2.77
C TRP A 76 6.45 7.04 2.93
N SER A 77 7.42 7.12 3.85
CA SER A 77 8.49 6.11 3.99
C SER A 77 7.97 4.71 4.34
N ASP A 78 6.74 4.60 4.85
CA ASP A 78 6.02 3.36 5.12
C ASP A 78 5.28 2.76 3.90
N LYS A 79 5.45 3.37 2.72
CA LYS A 79 4.79 3.04 1.44
C LYS A 79 3.28 3.31 1.43
N THR A 80 2.75 4.05 2.39
CA THR A 80 1.38 4.53 2.32
C THR A 80 1.30 5.71 1.37
N ARG A 81 0.21 5.77 0.60
CA ARG A 81 -0.04 6.90 -0.29
C ARG A 81 -0.28 8.17 0.53
N LEU A 82 0.24 9.29 0.07
CA LEU A 82 -0.10 10.61 0.61
C LEU A 82 -1.62 10.79 0.65
N ASN A 83 -2.13 11.08 1.84
CA ASN A 83 -3.54 11.37 2.15
C ASN A 83 -3.78 12.87 2.44
N TYR A 84 -2.71 13.62 2.68
CA TYR A 84 -2.66 15.06 2.84
C TYR A 84 -1.55 15.61 1.94
N GLU A 85 -1.82 16.72 1.25
CA GLU A 85 -0.94 17.29 0.24
C GLU A 85 -0.96 18.82 0.30
N GLU A 86 0.21 19.46 0.28
CA GLU A 86 0.39 20.93 0.29
C GLU A 86 1.35 21.43 -0.77
N TRP A 87 1.17 20.90 -1.98
CA TRP A 87 1.92 21.33 -3.15
C TRP A 87 1.77 22.83 -3.40
N ASN A 88 2.86 23.44 -3.87
CA ASN A 88 2.79 24.77 -4.45
C ASN A 88 2.01 24.76 -5.76
N ASP A 89 1.53 25.93 -6.19
CA ASP A 89 0.90 26.09 -7.49
C ASP A 89 1.78 25.50 -8.60
N HIS A 90 1.18 24.62 -9.41
CA HIS A 90 1.83 23.87 -10.51
C HIS A 90 2.82 22.78 -10.08
N GLN A 91 2.88 22.39 -8.81
CA GLN A 91 3.61 21.23 -8.34
C GLN A 91 2.67 20.04 -8.10
N PRO A 92 3.16 18.79 -8.20
CA PRO A 92 4.53 18.41 -8.54
C PRO A 92 4.75 18.28 -10.07
N ASN A 93 5.77 18.93 -10.64
CA ASN A 93 5.89 19.18 -12.08
C ASN A 93 6.86 18.26 -12.85
N ASN A 94 7.65 17.45 -12.16
CA ASN A 94 8.62 16.50 -12.68
C ASN A 94 9.61 17.09 -13.70
N VAL A 95 10.27 18.20 -13.36
CA VAL A 95 11.35 18.74 -14.21
C VAL A 95 12.36 17.64 -14.52
N ASN A 96 12.78 17.51 -15.78
CA ASN A 96 13.72 16.51 -16.29
C ASN A 96 13.36 15.03 -16.05
N GLN A 97 12.16 14.72 -15.55
CA GLN A 97 11.74 13.36 -15.19
C GLN A 97 12.62 12.72 -14.10
N ASP A 98 13.16 13.52 -13.18
CA ASP A 98 14.02 13.05 -12.09
C ASP A 98 13.63 13.58 -10.70
N GLN A 99 12.46 14.20 -10.58
CA GLN A 99 12.02 14.83 -9.33
C GLN A 99 11.10 13.90 -8.54
N ASP A 100 11.75 13.00 -7.79
CA ASP A 100 11.11 11.92 -7.04
C ASP A 100 11.11 12.14 -5.52
N CYS A 101 11.64 13.26 -5.02
CA CYS A 101 11.71 13.58 -3.60
C CYS A 101 10.99 14.90 -3.28
N VAL A 102 10.45 15.04 -2.06
CA VAL A 102 9.68 16.24 -1.68
C VAL A 102 10.45 17.17 -0.77
N GLU A 103 10.50 18.46 -1.15
CA GLU A 103 11.04 19.54 -0.32
C GLU A 103 9.97 20.58 0.07
N MET A 104 10.12 21.19 1.23
CA MET A 104 9.46 22.44 1.61
C MET A 104 10.32 23.63 1.17
N ARG A 105 9.93 24.34 0.11
CA ARG A 105 10.80 25.34 -0.55
C ARG A 105 10.54 26.76 -0.05
N SER A 106 11.59 27.46 0.37
CA SER A 106 11.46 28.83 0.91
C SER A 106 10.86 29.85 -0.07
N GLU A 107 11.15 29.71 -1.36
CA GLU A 107 10.59 30.56 -2.43
C GLU A 107 9.08 30.41 -2.58
N PHE A 108 8.53 29.28 -2.15
CA PHE A 108 7.10 28.96 -2.21
C PHE A 108 6.40 29.10 -0.86
N GLN A 109 6.97 29.94 0.02
CA GLN A 109 6.49 30.08 1.41
C GLN A 109 6.40 28.72 2.12
N TYR A 110 7.33 27.82 1.81
CA TYR A 110 7.42 26.46 2.33
C TYR A 110 6.30 25.50 1.92
N ARG A 111 5.50 25.84 0.89
CA ARG A 111 4.70 24.84 0.16
C ARG A 111 5.60 23.83 -0.54
N TRP A 112 5.04 22.65 -0.78
CA TRP A 112 5.81 21.49 -1.24
C TRP A 112 6.19 21.63 -2.71
N ASN A 113 7.36 21.10 -3.03
CA ASN A 113 7.91 21.03 -4.36
C ASN A 113 8.52 19.65 -4.55
N ASP A 114 8.32 19.04 -5.70
CA ASP A 114 9.11 17.87 -6.09
C ASP A 114 10.49 18.30 -6.55
N GLN A 115 11.49 17.50 -6.21
CA GLN A 115 12.87 17.81 -6.49
C GLN A 115 13.71 16.54 -6.69
N SER A 116 14.80 16.71 -7.45
CA SER A 116 15.79 15.68 -7.68
C SER A 116 16.38 15.23 -6.35
N CYS A 117 16.26 13.94 -6.04
CA CYS A 117 16.71 13.37 -4.78
C CYS A 117 18.21 13.56 -4.52
N SER A 118 18.99 13.82 -5.59
CA SER A 118 20.44 14.05 -5.51
C SER A 118 20.83 15.45 -5.00
N ASP A 119 19.89 16.39 -4.98
CA ASP A 119 20.15 17.78 -4.58
C ASP A 119 20.53 17.90 -3.10
N GLN A 120 21.46 18.81 -2.81
CA GLN A 120 22.01 19.00 -1.47
C GLN A 120 21.16 20.00 -0.66
N ILE A 121 20.10 19.50 -0.03
CA ILE A 121 19.12 20.30 0.72
C ILE A 121 19.17 19.92 2.21
N ARG A 122 18.75 20.83 3.09
CA ARG A 122 18.73 20.58 4.53
C ARG A 122 17.62 19.62 4.91
N THR A 123 17.82 18.91 6.00
CA THR A 123 16.92 17.83 6.41
C THR A 123 15.97 18.28 7.51
N LEU A 124 14.67 17.98 7.35
CA LEU A 124 13.70 18.08 8.42
C LEU A 124 13.37 16.66 8.91
N CYS A 125 13.86 16.32 10.10
CA CYS A 125 13.57 15.04 10.73
C CYS A 125 12.35 15.12 11.63
N GLN A 126 11.66 14.01 11.74
CA GLN A 126 10.75 13.70 12.83
C GLN A 126 11.44 12.68 13.74
N ILE A 127 11.70 13.05 14.99
CA ILE A 127 12.49 12.35 16.01
C ILE A 127 11.69 12.20 17.31
N GLY A 128 12.25 11.52 18.32
CA GLY A 128 11.59 11.39 19.63
C GLY A 128 10.45 10.36 19.66
N ILE A 129 10.35 9.54 18.62
CA ILE A 129 9.46 8.38 18.55
C ILE A 129 10.25 7.17 19.08
N PRO A 130 9.83 6.49 20.17
CA PRO A 130 10.13 5.08 20.30
C PRO A 130 9.15 4.33 19.38
N ALA A 131 9.49 3.38 18.52
CA ALA A 131 10.82 3.00 18.04
C ALA A 131 10.79 2.28 16.65
N CYS A 132 9.66 1.69 16.22
CA CYS A 132 9.68 0.63 15.20
C CYS A 132 9.14 0.99 13.80
N GLY A 133 8.66 2.22 13.57
CA GLY A 133 8.02 2.63 12.30
C GLY A 133 6.64 2.00 12.09
N ASP A 134 5.83 2.49 11.14
CA ASP A 134 4.58 1.82 10.74
C ASP A 134 4.90 0.63 9.82
N PRO A 135 4.53 -0.61 10.18
CA PRO A 135 4.72 -1.75 9.29
C PRO A 135 3.76 -1.76 8.10
N GLY A 136 2.76 -0.87 8.08
CA GLY A 136 1.69 -0.81 7.09
C GLY A 136 0.59 -1.86 7.31
N GLU A 137 -0.39 -1.90 6.41
CA GLU A 137 -1.42 -2.95 6.37
C GLU A 137 -1.13 -3.96 5.25
N PRO A 138 -1.39 -5.25 5.44
CA PRO A 138 -1.33 -6.22 4.35
C PRO A 138 -2.45 -5.97 3.33
N LEU A 139 -2.16 -6.22 2.05
CA LEU A 139 -3.21 -6.27 1.03
C LEU A 139 -4.24 -7.34 1.44
N HIS A 140 -5.54 -7.04 1.32
CA HIS A 140 -6.61 -7.91 1.79
C HIS A 140 -6.58 -8.22 3.30
N GLY A 141 -5.97 -7.36 4.11
CA GLY A 141 -6.07 -7.44 5.56
C GLY A 141 -6.13 -6.08 6.22
N SER A 142 -6.05 -6.08 7.54
CA SER A 142 -6.13 -4.90 8.39
C SER A 142 -5.23 -5.03 9.61
N ARG A 143 -4.84 -3.88 10.16
CA ARG A 143 -4.01 -3.75 11.35
C ARG A 143 -4.78 -3.05 12.46
N LEU A 144 -4.67 -3.56 13.68
CA LEU A 144 -5.23 -2.93 14.88
C LEU A 144 -4.14 -2.65 15.92
N PRO A 145 -4.18 -1.48 16.61
CA PRO A 145 -5.10 -0.35 16.40
C PRO A 145 -4.83 0.39 15.07
N ASP A 146 -5.87 1.01 14.49
CA ASP A 146 -5.81 1.81 13.24
C ASP A 146 -5.18 3.21 13.45
N ASP A 147 -4.71 3.48 14.67
CA ASP A 147 -4.00 4.71 14.96
C ASP A 147 -2.60 4.65 14.34
N ARG A 148 -2.38 5.49 13.32
CA ARG A 148 -1.09 5.65 12.61
C ARG A 148 -0.10 6.51 13.39
N THR A 149 -0.43 6.90 14.62
CA THR A 149 0.45 7.73 15.44
C THR A 149 1.16 6.91 16.53
N THR A 150 2.48 6.85 16.44
CA THR A 150 3.44 6.51 17.54
C THR A 150 3.41 5.09 18.14
N TYR A 151 4.16 4.14 17.56
CA TYR A 151 4.40 2.80 18.14
C TYR A 151 5.51 2.80 19.18
N SER A 152 5.19 3.25 20.41
CA SER A 152 6.09 3.18 21.56
C SER A 152 6.70 1.79 21.76
N VAL A 153 7.89 1.72 22.37
CA VAL A 153 8.48 0.44 22.79
C VAL A 153 7.44 -0.36 23.57
N SER A 154 7.30 -1.65 23.25
CA SER A 154 6.26 -2.60 23.70
C SER A 154 4.87 -2.47 23.08
N ALA A 155 4.66 -1.50 22.17
CA ALA A 155 3.45 -1.44 21.35
C ALA A 155 3.22 -2.78 20.65
N THR A 156 1.95 -3.18 20.59
CA THR A 156 1.54 -4.46 20.01
C THR A 156 0.52 -4.19 18.92
N LEU A 157 0.80 -4.70 17.73
CA LEU A 157 -0.08 -4.65 16.57
C LEU A 157 -0.67 -6.01 16.30
N HIS A 158 -1.96 -6.05 15.97
CA HIS A 158 -2.67 -7.26 15.59
C HIS A 158 -3.07 -7.18 14.13
N PHE A 159 -2.82 -8.26 13.38
CA PHE A 159 -3.15 -8.35 11.97
C PHE A 159 -4.25 -9.37 11.74
N THR A 160 -5.19 -9.01 10.86
CA THR A 160 -6.30 -9.85 10.44
C THR A 160 -6.46 -9.80 8.93
N CYS A 161 -6.90 -10.91 8.32
CA CYS A 161 -7.19 -10.97 6.89
C CYS A 161 -8.69 -10.87 6.63
N GLN A 162 -9.05 -10.35 5.46
CA GLN A 162 -10.41 -10.34 4.94
C GLN A 162 -10.89 -11.77 4.67
N GLU A 163 -12.21 -11.96 4.55
CA GLU A 163 -12.79 -13.26 4.21
C GLU A 163 -12.25 -13.78 2.87
N GLY A 164 -11.87 -15.06 2.84
CA GLY A 164 -11.25 -15.69 1.67
C GLY A 164 -9.74 -15.53 1.58
N TYR A 165 -9.10 -14.92 2.60
CA TYR A 165 -7.65 -14.84 2.73
C TYR A 165 -7.17 -15.41 4.06
N THR A 166 -5.99 -16.01 4.04
CA THR A 166 -5.34 -16.63 5.20
C THR A 166 -4.07 -15.85 5.56
N LEU A 167 -3.84 -15.66 6.86
CA LEU A 167 -2.68 -14.91 7.35
C LEU A 167 -1.42 -15.78 7.26
N SER A 168 -0.44 -15.29 6.51
CA SER A 168 0.88 -15.89 6.31
C SER A 168 1.92 -15.08 7.10
N GLY A 169 2.40 -15.66 8.20
CA GLY A 169 3.33 -15.03 9.14
C GLY A 169 2.77 -14.90 10.56
N GLU A 170 3.39 -14.05 11.37
CA GLU A 170 2.96 -13.79 12.75
C GLU A 170 1.80 -12.79 12.77
N ASN A 171 0.71 -13.12 13.46
CA ASN A 171 -0.46 -12.25 13.57
C ASN A 171 -0.26 -11.09 14.56
N VAL A 172 0.87 -11.06 15.28
CA VAL A 172 1.18 -10.05 16.28
C VAL A 172 2.61 -9.53 16.14
N LEU A 173 2.75 -8.22 15.95
CA LEU A 173 4.02 -7.52 15.96
C LEU A 173 4.19 -6.76 17.26
N ARG A 174 5.39 -6.80 17.84
CA ARG A 174 5.76 -6.09 19.08
C ARG A 174 6.96 -5.20 18.85
N CYS A 175 6.83 -3.94 19.24
CA CYS A 175 7.92 -2.99 19.11
C CYS A 175 8.97 -3.25 20.19
N MET A 176 10.21 -3.54 19.80
CA MET A 176 11.29 -3.85 20.73
C MET A 176 12.06 -2.60 21.16
N ASN A 177 12.82 -2.71 22.27
CA ASN A 177 13.61 -1.61 22.83
C ASN A 177 14.68 -1.05 21.88
N ASN A 178 15.01 -1.76 20.81
CA ASN A 178 16.05 -1.42 19.84
C ASN A 178 15.54 -0.63 18.63
N GLY A 179 14.25 -0.27 18.57
CA GLY A 179 13.74 0.40 17.37
C GLY A 179 13.28 -0.50 16.24
N ALA A 180 13.06 -1.79 16.49
CA ALA A 180 12.59 -2.70 15.46
C ALA A 180 11.39 -3.54 15.90
N TRP A 181 10.51 -3.86 14.96
CA TRP A 181 9.51 -4.90 15.14
C TRP A 181 10.20 -6.25 15.31
N ASN A 182 9.66 -7.10 16.20
CA ASN A 182 10.16 -8.46 16.41
C ASN A 182 9.99 -9.36 15.15
N HIS A 183 9.04 -9.05 14.28
CA HIS A 183 8.75 -9.76 13.04
C HIS A 183 8.44 -8.78 11.90
N GLN A 184 8.49 -9.28 10.66
CA GLN A 184 8.01 -8.56 9.49
C GLN A 184 6.48 -8.54 9.45
N ARG A 185 5.90 -7.55 8.75
CA ARG A 185 4.45 -7.49 8.49
C ARG A 185 4.02 -8.81 7.80
N PRO A 186 2.96 -9.48 8.29
CA PRO A 186 2.44 -10.69 7.64
C PRO A 186 1.76 -10.36 6.31
N SER A 187 1.56 -11.36 5.48
CA SER A 187 0.80 -11.25 4.23
C SER A 187 -0.56 -11.93 4.37
N CYS A 188 -1.57 -11.48 3.62
CA CYS A 188 -2.83 -12.20 3.48
C CYS A 188 -2.85 -12.88 2.11
N GLU A 189 -2.79 -14.20 2.11
CA GLU A 189 -2.74 -15.03 0.92
C GLU A 189 -4.15 -15.57 0.61
N ALA A 190 -4.54 -15.58 -0.67
CA ALA A 190 -5.85 -16.09 -1.06
C ALA A 190 -6.00 -17.56 -0.64
N VAL A 191 -7.17 -17.94 -0.16
CA VAL A 191 -7.47 -19.35 0.13
C VAL A 191 -7.48 -20.14 -1.18
N GLU A 192 -6.64 -21.16 -1.27
CA GLU A 192 -6.62 -22.06 -2.41
C GLU A 192 -7.67 -23.18 -2.24
N CYS A 193 -8.45 -23.44 -3.27
CA CYS A 193 -9.40 -24.54 -3.29
C CYS A 193 -8.72 -25.89 -3.50
N GLU A 194 -9.01 -26.84 -2.63
CA GLU A 194 -8.46 -28.18 -2.73
C GLU A 194 -9.18 -29.02 -3.79
N GLY A 195 -8.39 -29.78 -4.55
CA GLY A 195 -8.90 -30.74 -5.52
C GLY A 195 -9.52 -30.09 -6.76
N SER A 196 -10.45 -30.82 -7.39
CA SER A 196 -11.12 -30.37 -8.61
C SER A 196 -12.56 -29.94 -8.34
N PRO A 197 -13.09 -28.96 -9.09
CA PRO A 197 -14.50 -28.59 -9.08
C PRO A 197 -15.43 -29.81 -9.24
N PRO A 198 -16.63 -29.79 -8.65
CA PRO A 198 -17.60 -30.87 -8.79
C PRO A 198 -17.87 -31.20 -10.26
N GLN A 199 -17.87 -32.49 -10.59
CA GLN A 199 -18.10 -32.93 -11.97
C GLN A 199 -19.56 -32.71 -12.38
N VAL A 200 -19.77 -32.22 -13.59
CA VAL A 200 -21.11 -32.06 -14.20
C VAL A 200 -21.24 -33.02 -15.36
N VAL A 201 -22.35 -33.76 -15.40
CA VAL A 201 -22.62 -34.75 -16.45
C VAL A 201 -22.73 -34.06 -17.81
N ASN A 202 -22.16 -34.69 -18.85
CA ASN A 202 -22.08 -34.14 -20.21
C ASN A 202 -21.38 -32.79 -20.31
N ALA A 203 -20.44 -32.50 -19.40
CA ALA A 203 -19.59 -31.32 -19.47
C ALA A 203 -18.11 -31.69 -19.35
N SER A 204 -17.27 -30.81 -19.87
CA SER A 204 -15.82 -30.78 -19.62
C SER A 204 -15.48 -29.50 -18.86
N THR A 205 -14.45 -29.53 -18.02
CA THR A 205 -14.09 -28.41 -17.14
C THR A 205 -12.72 -27.88 -17.51
N LEU A 206 -12.60 -26.55 -17.59
CA LEU A 206 -11.34 -25.82 -17.73
C LEU A 206 -11.09 -25.02 -16.45
N ILE A 207 -9.94 -25.26 -15.82
CA ILE A 207 -9.50 -24.60 -14.58
C ILE A 207 -8.28 -23.76 -14.95
N LEU A 208 -8.37 -22.45 -14.75
CA LEU A 208 -7.27 -21.52 -15.02
C LEU A 208 -6.48 -21.14 -13.75
N GLY A 209 -7.11 -21.30 -12.58
CA GLY A 209 -6.54 -21.07 -11.26
C GLY A 209 -7.42 -21.71 -10.18
N SER A 210 -6.92 -21.78 -8.96
CA SER A 210 -7.56 -22.41 -7.80
C SER A 210 -7.70 -21.48 -6.61
N ASP A 211 -7.37 -20.19 -6.75
CA ASP A 211 -7.40 -19.24 -5.64
C ASP A 211 -8.81 -18.71 -5.39
N TYR A 212 -9.05 -18.15 -4.21
CA TYR A 212 -10.34 -17.57 -3.84
C TYR A 212 -10.88 -16.63 -4.94
N GLN A 213 -12.13 -16.85 -5.35
CA GLN A 213 -12.82 -16.20 -6.48
C GLN A 213 -12.38 -16.61 -7.89
N ASP A 214 -11.36 -17.47 -8.07
CA ASP A 214 -11.09 -18.09 -9.37
C ASP A 214 -12.26 -18.93 -9.83
N ILE A 215 -12.40 -19.04 -11.15
CA ILE A 215 -13.52 -19.68 -11.80
C ILE A 215 -13.05 -20.89 -12.62
N ALA A 216 -13.74 -22.01 -12.43
CA ALA A 216 -13.73 -23.13 -13.34
C ALA A 216 -14.90 -23.00 -14.32
N VAL A 217 -14.58 -22.98 -15.61
CA VAL A 217 -15.58 -22.86 -16.68
C VAL A 217 -15.88 -24.24 -17.24
N TYR A 218 -17.17 -24.54 -17.38
CA TYR A 218 -17.64 -25.79 -17.95
C TYR A 218 -18.14 -25.59 -19.37
N THR A 219 -17.80 -26.54 -20.24
CA THR A 219 -18.29 -26.61 -21.61
C THR A 219 -19.09 -27.89 -21.77
N CYS A 220 -20.39 -27.77 -22.05
CA CYS A 220 -21.22 -28.92 -22.37
C CYS A 220 -20.70 -29.62 -23.63
N GLN A 221 -20.78 -30.95 -23.64
CA GLN A 221 -20.41 -31.78 -24.78
C GLN A 221 -21.31 -31.48 -25.99
N ASP A 222 -20.84 -31.85 -27.18
CA ASP A 222 -21.57 -31.65 -28.44
C ASP A 222 -23.00 -32.19 -28.35
N GLY A 223 -23.96 -31.37 -28.77
CA GLY A 223 -25.38 -31.69 -28.69
C GLY A 223 -26.05 -31.30 -27.38
N TYR A 224 -25.32 -30.78 -26.39
CA TYR A 224 -25.88 -30.26 -25.13
C TYR A 224 -25.69 -28.75 -24.99
N ILE A 225 -26.62 -28.10 -24.30
CA ILE A 225 -26.55 -26.68 -23.95
C ILE A 225 -26.77 -26.50 -22.44
N PRO A 226 -26.03 -25.59 -21.78
CA PRO A 226 -26.24 -25.29 -20.38
C PRO A 226 -27.53 -24.47 -20.20
N ASP A 227 -28.26 -24.73 -19.13
CA ASP A 227 -29.48 -23.99 -18.75
C ASP A 227 -29.19 -22.69 -17.98
N GLN A 228 -28.04 -22.60 -17.33
CA GLN A 228 -27.54 -21.46 -16.55
C GLN A 228 -26.05 -21.21 -16.86
N GLU A 229 -25.44 -20.23 -16.17
CA GLU A 229 -24.01 -19.97 -16.30
C GLU A 229 -23.19 -21.21 -15.88
N PRO A 230 -22.41 -21.80 -16.80
CA PRO A 230 -21.76 -23.08 -16.56
C PRO A 230 -20.43 -22.88 -15.82
N ILE A 231 -20.50 -22.40 -14.58
CA ILE A 231 -19.33 -22.04 -13.77
C ILE A 231 -19.38 -22.67 -12.38
N SER A 232 -18.19 -22.87 -11.82
CA SER A 232 -17.95 -23.04 -10.39
C SER A 232 -16.88 -22.04 -9.98
N PHE A 233 -16.97 -21.50 -8.76
CA PHE A 233 -16.00 -20.53 -8.25
C PHE A 233 -15.40 -21.02 -6.94
N CYS A 234 -14.13 -20.70 -6.69
CA CYS A 234 -13.48 -21.07 -5.46
C CYS A 234 -14.02 -20.23 -4.30
N GLN A 235 -14.55 -20.89 -3.26
CA GLN A 235 -15.12 -20.23 -2.09
C GLN A 235 -14.06 -19.94 -1.03
N HIS A 236 -14.37 -19.02 -0.12
CA HIS A 236 -13.52 -18.67 1.02
C HIS A 236 -13.22 -19.84 1.98
N THR A 237 -13.93 -20.97 1.84
CA THR A 237 -13.77 -22.18 2.63
C THR A 237 -12.75 -23.16 2.06
N GLY A 238 -12.11 -22.84 0.93
CA GLY A 238 -11.19 -23.74 0.23
C GLY A 238 -11.90 -24.86 -0.54
N ASN A 239 -13.20 -24.69 -0.82
CA ASN A 239 -13.98 -25.62 -1.62
C ASN A 239 -14.58 -24.89 -2.82
N TRP A 240 -14.61 -25.58 -3.96
CA TRP A 240 -15.34 -25.14 -5.14
C TRP A 240 -16.84 -25.11 -4.89
N SER A 241 -17.51 -24.04 -5.35
CA SER A 241 -18.95 -23.93 -5.24
C SER A 241 -19.65 -25.01 -6.07
N ILE A 242 -20.80 -25.46 -5.57
CA ILE A 242 -21.61 -26.46 -6.27
C ILE A 242 -22.18 -25.80 -7.54
N PRO A 243 -21.87 -26.32 -8.75
CA PRO A 243 -22.38 -25.74 -9.98
C PRO A 243 -23.90 -25.82 -10.03
N ASN A 244 -24.56 -24.68 -10.26
CA ASN A 244 -26.02 -24.60 -10.35
C ASN A 244 -26.49 -24.61 -11.81
N PHE A 245 -26.04 -25.58 -12.60
CA PHE A 245 -26.45 -25.74 -13.99
C PHE A 245 -26.48 -27.21 -14.39
N THR A 246 -27.17 -27.51 -15.48
CA THR A 246 -27.18 -28.82 -16.13
C THR A 246 -27.00 -28.69 -17.64
N CYS A 247 -26.35 -29.67 -18.25
CA CYS A 247 -26.25 -29.79 -19.70
C CYS A 247 -27.47 -30.57 -20.23
N SER A 248 -28.31 -29.91 -21.01
CA SER A 248 -29.55 -30.47 -21.56
C SER A 248 -29.46 -30.62 -23.08
N ASP A 249 -30.14 -31.62 -23.66
CA ASP A 249 -30.14 -31.86 -25.11
C ASP A 249 -30.52 -30.59 -25.87
N ASN A 250 -29.71 -30.21 -26.84
CA ASN A 250 -30.00 -29.11 -27.74
C ASN A 250 -31.17 -29.51 -28.67
N PRO A 251 -32.39 -28.98 -28.45
CA PRO A 251 -33.57 -29.42 -29.21
C PRO A 251 -33.46 -29.09 -30.70
N LYS A 252 -32.52 -28.21 -31.09
CA LYS A 252 -32.30 -27.75 -32.46
C LYS A 252 -31.15 -28.46 -33.20
N GLY A 253 -30.41 -29.35 -32.53
CA GLY A 253 -29.27 -30.09 -33.11
C GLY A 253 -29.64 -31.43 -33.75
N ASN A 254 -30.85 -31.95 -33.49
CA ASN A 254 -31.28 -33.28 -33.94
C ASN A 254 -31.96 -33.30 -35.32
N THR A 255 -31.82 -32.25 -36.13
CA THR A 255 -32.17 -32.32 -37.57
C THR A 255 -30.92 -32.61 -38.39
N SER A 256 -30.42 -33.84 -38.30
CA SER A 256 -29.59 -34.38 -39.37
C SER A 256 -30.52 -34.73 -40.54
N PRO A 257 -30.28 -34.24 -41.77
CA PRO A 257 -31.07 -34.63 -42.93
C PRO A 257 -30.72 -36.08 -43.28
N ASN A 258 -31.50 -37.03 -42.76
CA ASN A 258 -31.47 -38.40 -43.24
C ASN A 258 -31.93 -38.42 -44.70
N GLY A 259 -31.04 -38.93 -45.56
CA GLY A 259 -31.21 -38.98 -47.01
C GLY A 259 -32.36 -39.86 -47.49
N GLY A 260 -32.72 -39.64 -48.75
CA GLY A 260 -33.58 -40.49 -49.56
C GLY A 260 -33.27 -40.24 -51.02
N GLU A 261 -32.77 -41.31 -51.66
CA GLU A 261 -32.56 -41.63 -53.08
C GLU A 261 -32.91 -40.59 -54.18
#